data_AF-A0AB73TKF4-F1
#
_entry.id   AF-A0AB73TKF4-F1
#
_cell.length_a   1.000
_cell.length_b   1.000
_cell.length_c   1.000
_cell.angle_alpha   90.00
_cell.angle_beta   90.00
_cell.angle_gamma   90.00
#
_symmetry.space_group_name_H-M   'P 1'
#
loop_
_entity.id
_entity.type
_entity.pdbx_description
1 polymer ?
#
loop_
_entity_poly.entity_id
_entity_poly.type
_entity_poly.pdbx_seq_one_letter_code
_entity_poly.pdbx_strand_id
1 'polypeptide(L)' 'LAEENKDAGWLIMNGNRIQIKRRQFEKVIDKLDAI' A
#
# COMPACT_ATOMS: atom_id res chain seq x y z
N LEU A 1 6.38 26.39 4.17
CA LEU A 1 5.12 25.88 4.74
C LEU A 1 4.69 24.71 3.87
N ALA A 2 4.67 23.49 4.40
CA ALA A 2 4.14 22.35 3.65
C ALA A 2 2.63 22.55 3.50
N GLU A 3 2.13 22.56 2.26
CA GLU A 3 0.69 22.65 2.00
C GLU A 3 -0.02 21.48 2.68
N GLU A 4 -1.04 21.78 3.48
CA GLU A 4 -1.93 20.76 4.04
C GLU A 4 -2.61 20.04 2.88
N ASN A 5 -2.12 18.82 2.61
CA ASN A 5 -2.70 17.96 1.60
C ASN A 5 -4.06 17.49 2.14
N LYS A 6 -5.15 18.12 1.69
CA LYS A 6 -6.53 17.87 2.14
C LYS A 6 -6.94 16.40 2.02
N ASP A 7 -6.28 15.65 1.15
CA ASP A 7 -6.51 14.23 0.94
C ASP A 7 -5.74 13.34 1.94
N ALA A 8 -4.85 13.90 2.76
CA ALA A 8 -4.02 13.15 3.71
C ALA A 8 -4.86 12.37 4.73
N GLY A 9 -5.97 12.94 5.23
CA GLY A 9 -6.88 12.24 6.14
C GLY A 9 -7.54 11.02 5.48
N TRP A 10 -7.99 11.18 4.23
CA TRP A 10 -8.56 10.08 3.46
C TRP A 10 -7.49 9.04 3.07
N LEU A 11 -6.27 9.45 2.73
CA LEU A 11 -5.14 8.57 2.44
C LEU A 11 -4.68 7.80 3.70
N ILE A 12 -4.75 8.40 4.89
CA ILE A 12 -4.45 7.70 6.14
C ILE A 12 -5.55 6.66 6.45
N MET A 13 -6.82 7.01 6.23
CA MET A 13 -7.96 6.11 6.50
C MET A 13 -8.19 5.04 5.42
N ASN A 14 -7.86 5.32 4.14
CA ASN A 14 -8.18 4.48 2.98
C ASN A 14 -6.97 4.21 2.04
N GLY A 15 -5.90 4.99 2.14
CA GLY A 15 -4.76 5.00 1.21
C GLY A 15 -3.78 3.83 1.34
N ASN A 16 -3.92 3.01 2.37
CA ASN A 16 -3.06 1.83 2.55
C ASN A 16 -3.45 0.66 1.63
N ARG A 17 -4.55 0.73 0.87
CA ARG A 17 -5.01 -0.37 0.01
C ARG A 17 -3.97 -0.80 -1.03
N ILE A 18 -3.29 0.16 -1.65
CA ILE A 18 -2.24 -0.14 -2.65
C ILE A 18 -1.04 -0.82 -1.97
N GLN A 19 -0.61 -0.33 -0.81
CA GLN A 19 0.49 -0.93 -0.05
C GLN A 19 0.15 -2.32 0.51
N ILE A 20 -1.11 -2.55 0.92
CA ILE A 20 -1.58 -3.87 1.38
C ILE A 20 -1.60 -4.85 0.20
N LYS A 21 -2.14 -4.45 -0.96
CA LYS A 21 -2.13 -5.28 -2.17
C LYS A 21 -0.71 -5.61 -2.63
N ARG A 22 0.21 -4.65 -2.57
CA ARG A 22 1.64 -4.88 -2.86
C ARG A 22 2.25 -5.94 -1.94
N ARG A 23 2.05 -5.82 -0.62
CA ARG A 23 2.51 -6.83 0.35
C ARG A 23 1.89 -8.22 0.13
N GLN A 24 0.64 -8.29 -0.31
CA GLN A 24 0.00 -9.56 -0.66
C GLN A 24 0.56 -10.16 -1.94
N PHE A 25 0.85 -9.33 -2.94
CA PHE A 25 1.44 -9.77 -4.20
C PHE A 25 2.87 -10.27 -4.02
N GLU A 26 3.69 -9.58 -3.23
CA GLU A 26 5.05 -10.03 -2.87
C GLU A 26 5.03 -11.43 -2.25
N LYS A 27 4.09 -11.72 -1.32
CA LYS A 27 3.89 -13.06 -0.75
C LYS A 27 3.49 -14.13 -1.78
N VAL A 28 2.87 -13.76 -2.89
CA VAL A 28 2.52 -14.70 -3.96
C VAL A 28 3.76 -15.01 -4.79
N ILE A 29 4.55 -13.99 -5.14
CA ILE A 29 5.82 -14.16 -5.85
C ILE A 29 6.78 -15.03 -5.04
N ASP A 30 6.99 -14.74 -3.76
CA ASP A 30 7.86 -15.54 -2.87
C ASP A 30 7.49 -17.03 -2.85
N LYS A 31 6.19 -17.35 -2.95
CA LYS A 31 5.71 -18.74 -2.99
C LYS A 31 5.89 -19.40 -4.34
N LEU A 32 5.78 -18.63 -5.43
CA LEU A 32 5.98 -19.12 -6.79
C LEU A 32 7.46 -19.36 -7.07
N ASP A 33 8.34 -18.49 -6.59
CA ASP A 33 9.80 -18.60 -6.74
C ASP A 33 10.40 -19.72 -5.87
N ALA A 34 9.68 -20.18 -4.84
CA ALA A 34 10.08 -21.29 -3.99
C ALA A 34 9.81 -22.69 -4.61
N ILE A 35 9.23 -22.75 -5.81
CA ILE A 35 8.93 -23.97 -6.58
C ILE A 35 9.82 -24.03 -7.81
#